data_AF-A0A847QCW3-F1
#
_entry.id   AF-A0A847QCW3-F1
#
_cell.length_a   1.000
_cell.length_b   1.000
_cell.length_c   1.000
_cell.angle_alpha   90.00
_cell.angle_beta   90.00
_cell.angle_gamma   90.00
#
_symmetry.space_group_name_H-M   'P 1'
#
loop_
_entity.id
_entity.type
_entity.pdbx_description
1 polymer ?
#
loop_
_entity_poly.entity_id
_entity_poly.type
_entity_poly.pdbx_seq_one_letter_code
_entity_poly.pdbx_strand_id
1 'polypeptide(L)'
;MKYNNHRKPFRKNYKRVVAAMAGAAVISSAMLPGLPAAQAKTQEVQSAAPQTVDKTTEGRSSAHSPLYAARQYAKTHGYDISRQNLSLQWSSNYDASVLLRQDNGSTYRIKLVKNKDNTWRVVSMNKVDQQVNNMRDPVDVVKDNAAVFGFDARHDRFTLLSLVGSKAIVQVRSNGQTFKVDLVKKGAGWDITTIRGIGDMNHPATYIPASSFLYKTAGTISPAQNILYRTNIYENWKWNETVYPKDMTFGIVLENPELAKATIPEDIRKQIANVHYNTRFVVFAHLGSIAPRGYGIGIEKITQTGNVITVNVHTKSPNNAADLPPTKYSDYIAVDRAVLQNTNRIHIAFIDQNGTILNNYTIAVK
;
A
#
# COMPACT_ATOMS: atom_id res chain seq x y z
N MET A 1 62.43 14.97 -28.30
CA MET A 1 61.12 15.19 -28.97
C MET A 1 60.06 15.44 -27.90
N LYS A 2 59.55 16.67 -27.80
CA LYS A 2 58.50 17.08 -26.86
C LYS A 2 57.18 17.19 -27.63
N TYR A 3 56.17 16.39 -27.28
CA TYR A 3 54.82 16.51 -27.83
C TYR A 3 53.91 17.20 -26.81
N ASN A 4 53.60 18.47 -27.08
CA ASN A 4 52.57 19.26 -26.38
C ASN A 4 51.21 18.95 -27.01
N ASN A 5 50.24 18.47 -26.22
CA ASN A 5 48.88 18.21 -26.69
C ASN A 5 47.88 19.11 -25.92
N HIS A 6 47.52 20.24 -26.53
CA HIS A 6 46.49 21.14 -26.04
C HIS A 6 45.09 20.61 -26.39
N ARG A 7 44.28 20.26 -25.37
CA ARG A 7 42.84 20.02 -25.55
C ARG A 7 42.05 21.25 -25.07
N LYS A 8 41.20 21.78 -25.96
CA LYS A 8 40.27 22.88 -25.71
C LYS A 8 39.08 22.43 -24.85
N PRO A 9 38.56 23.26 -23.93
CA PRO A 9 37.36 22.93 -23.16
C PRO A 9 36.06 23.26 -23.92
N PHE A 10 35.17 22.28 -24.02
CA PHE A 10 33.79 22.44 -24.47
C PHE A 10 32.94 23.14 -23.39
N ARG A 11 32.44 24.35 -23.66
CA ARG A 11 31.44 25.03 -22.82
C ARG A 11 30.04 24.51 -23.16
N LYS A 12 29.34 23.93 -22.18
CA LYS A 12 27.90 23.58 -22.29
C LYS A 12 27.07 24.72 -21.72
N ASN A 13 26.23 25.33 -22.56
CA ASN A 13 25.26 26.35 -22.16
C ASN A 13 23.99 25.66 -21.64
N TYR A 14 23.70 25.80 -20.35
CA TYR A 14 22.43 25.40 -19.76
C TYR A 14 21.41 26.51 -19.96
N LYS A 15 20.38 26.26 -20.77
CA LYS A 15 19.20 27.14 -20.88
C LYS A 15 18.35 26.96 -19.61
N ARG A 16 18.29 28.00 -18.79
CA ARG A 16 17.39 28.08 -17.63
C ARG A 16 15.99 28.39 -18.14
N VAL A 17 15.05 27.47 -17.95
CA VAL A 17 13.62 27.74 -18.12
C VAL A 17 13.11 28.23 -16.77
N VAL A 18 12.77 29.51 -16.70
CA VAL A 18 12.07 30.13 -15.57
C VAL A 18 10.57 30.03 -15.88
N ALA A 19 9.85 29.23 -15.11
CA ALA A 19 8.39 29.25 -15.14
C ALA A 19 7.92 30.27 -14.11
N ALA A 20 7.26 31.33 -14.59
CA ALA A 20 6.65 32.36 -13.77
C ALA A 20 5.38 31.81 -13.10
N MET A 21 5.35 31.79 -11.76
CA MET A 21 4.09 31.72 -11.00
C MET A 21 3.55 33.14 -10.83
N ALA A 22 2.34 33.39 -11.33
CA ALA A 22 1.51 34.55 -11.00
C ALA A 22 0.19 33.98 -10.45
N GLY A 23 -0.19 34.24 -9.19
CA GLY A 23 -1.06 35.36 -8.75
C GLY A 23 -2.52 34.91 -8.79
N ALA A 24 -3.43 35.17 -7.85
CA ALA A 24 -3.52 36.11 -6.75
C ALA A 24 -4.45 35.53 -5.65
N ALA A 25 -4.29 35.99 -4.41
CA ALA A 25 -5.23 35.74 -3.32
C ALA A 25 -6.08 37.01 -3.11
N VAL A 26 -7.40 36.89 -3.19
CA VAL A 26 -8.36 37.95 -2.82
C VAL A 26 -8.97 37.55 -1.49
N ILE A 27 -8.77 38.39 -0.48
CA ILE A 27 -9.40 38.27 0.84
C ILE A 27 -10.65 39.15 0.80
N SER A 28 -11.83 38.53 0.87
CA SER A 28 -13.08 39.24 1.15
C SER A 28 -13.68 38.71 2.43
N SER A 29 -13.58 39.53 3.48
CA SER A 29 -14.26 39.39 4.75
C SER A 29 -15.72 39.86 4.62
N ALA A 30 -16.67 39.03 5.06
CA ALA A 30 -18.03 39.47 5.36
C ALA A 30 -18.53 38.77 6.64
N MET A 31 -19.23 39.54 7.47
CA MET A 31 -19.63 39.24 8.83
C MET A 31 -20.93 38.41 8.93
N LEU A 32 -21.09 37.72 10.07
CA LEU A 32 -22.26 37.05 10.69
C LEU A 32 -23.62 37.80 10.51
N PRO A 33 -24.83 37.18 10.65
CA PRO A 33 -25.23 36.31 11.79
C PRO A 33 -26.30 35.22 11.54
N GLY A 34 -26.55 34.37 12.56
CA GLY A 34 -27.90 33.81 12.80
C GLY A 34 -27.99 32.29 12.97
N LEU A 35 -27.96 31.82 14.21
CA LEU A 35 -28.45 30.49 14.63
C LEU A 35 -29.98 30.41 14.52
N PRO A 36 -30.54 29.20 14.33
CA PRO A 36 -31.37 28.68 15.41
C PRO A 36 -31.07 27.22 15.77
N ALA A 37 -31.30 26.92 17.04
CA ALA A 37 -31.18 25.63 17.68
C ALA A 37 -32.24 24.63 17.15
N ALA A 38 -31.84 23.37 16.98
CA ALA A 38 -32.77 22.25 16.84
C ALA A 38 -32.40 21.16 17.85
N GLN A 39 -33.45 20.69 18.52
CA GLN A 39 -33.45 19.93 19.75
C GLN A 39 -32.89 18.51 19.61
N ALA A 40 -32.22 18.09 20.67
CA ALA A 40 -31.81 16.71 20.91
C ALA A 40 -33.03 15.80 21.05
N LYS A 41 -32.99 14.63 20.39
CA LYS A 41 -33.75 13.45 20.79
C LYS A 41 -32.77 12.35 21.19
N THR A 42 -32.68 12.18 22.50
CA THR A 42 -32.04 11.10 23.23
C THR A 42 -32.62 9.76 22.75
N GLN A 43 -31.77 8.84 22.31
CA GLN A 43 -32.15 7.43 22.16
C GLN A 43 -31.27 6.58 23.05
N GLU A 44 -31.97 5.78 23.83
CA GLU A 44 -31.56 5.03 25.01
C GLU A 44 -30.55 3.93 24.69
N VAL A 45 -29.57 3.78 25.58
CA VAL A 45 -28.53 2.76 25.56
C VAL A 45 -29.14 1.42 25.98
N GLN A 46 -29.04 0.40 25.13
CA GLN A 46 -29.17 -1.00 25.55
C GLN A 46 -27.82 -1.70 25.48
N SER A 47 -27.25 -1.89 26.67
CA SER A 47 -26.16 -2.82 26.95
C SER A 47 -26.64 -4.26 26.89
N ALA A 48 -25.95 -5.12 26.12
CA ALA A 48 -26.01 -6.57 26.29
C ALA A 48 -24.65 -7.22 25.95
N ALA A 49 -23.94 -7.55 27.04
CA ALA A 49 -23.02 -8.67 27.33
C ALA A 49 -21.99 -9.21 26.31
N PRO A 50 -20.83 -9.71 26.79
CA PRO A 50 -19.66 -10.05 25.98
C PRO A 50 -19.80 -11.42 25.31
N GLN A 51 -19.58 -11.46 23.99
CA GLN A 51 -19.43 -12.70 23.25
C GLN A 51 -18.08 -13.34 23.57
N THR A 52 -18.15 -14.51 24.21
CA THR A 52 -17.08 -15.48 24.37
C THR A 52 -16.49 -15.85 23.01
N VAL A 53 -15.21 -15.55 22.82
CA VAL A 53 -14.42 -16.02 21.68
C VAL A 53 -14.22 -17.52 21.85
N ASP A 54 -14.90 -18.29 21.01
CA ASP A 54 -14.69 -19.73 20.88
C ASP A 54 -13.24 -20.01 20.46
N LYS A 55 -12.48 -20.50 21.44
CA LYS A 55 -11.32 -21.35 21.19
C LYS A 55 -11.87 -22.68 20.67
N THR A 56 -11.42 -23.10 19.50
CA THR A 56 -10.95 -24.47 19.17
C THR A 56 -11.20 -24.77 17.69
N THR A 57 -10.16 -24.60 16.87
CA THR A 57 -9.92 -25.50 15.72
C THR A 57 -8.42 -25.72 15.55
N GLU A 58 -7.73 -26.02 16.65
CA GLU A 58 -6.45 -26.72 16.61
C GLU A 58 -6.74 -28.22 16.64
N GLY A 59 -6.58 -28.90 15.51
CA GLY A 59 -6.71 -30.34 15.49
C GLY A 59 -6.79 -30.93 14.09
N ARG A 60 -5.69 -30.84 13.31
CA ARG A 60 -5.27 -31.87 12.33
C ARG A 60 -4.06 -31.52 11.42
N SER A 61 -3.40 -30.36 11.54
CA SER A 61 -2.23 -30.02 10.69
C SER A 61 -0.95 -29.62 11.46
N SER A 62 -0.90 -29.77 12.78
CA SER A 62 0.17 -29.20 13.61
C SER A 62 1.56 -29.81 13.37
N ALA A 63 1.65 -31.11 13.05
CA ALA A 63 2.92 -31.85 12.94
C ALA A 63 3.86 -31.37 11.80
N HIS A 64 3.33 -30.68 10.79
CA HIS A 64 4.11 -30.19 9.63
C HIS A 64 4.23 -28.67 9.58
N SER A 65 3.87 -27.97 10.66
CA SER A 65 3.96 -26.51 10.71
C SER A 65 5.38 -26.05 11.06
N PRO A 66 5.82 -24.88 10.55
CA PRO A 66 7.11 -24.29 10.97
C PRO A 66 7.14 -24.00 12.47
N LEU A 67 5.98 -23.73 13.08
CA LEU A 67 5.84 -23.52 14.51
C LEU A 67 6.12 -24.81 15.30
N TYR A 68 5.68 -25.96 14.79
CA TYR A 68 5.98 -27.26 15.39
C TYR A 68 7.47 -27.60 15.32
N ALA A 69 8.10 -27.42 14.16
CA ALA A 69 9.54 -27.63 14.03
C ALA A 69 10.35 -26.70 14.94
N ALA A 70 9.98 -25.42 15.01
CA ALA A 70 10.59 -24.46 15.94
C ALA A 70 10.40 -24.88 17.40
N ARG A 71 9.22 -25.41 17.75
CA ARG A 71 8.90 -25.91 19.10
C ARG A 71 9.74 -27.14 19.46
N GLN A 72 9.89 -28.10 18.56
CA GLN A 72 10.72 -29.29 18.79
C GLN A 72 12.20 -28.93 18.94
N TYR A 73 12.69 -28.01 18.09
CA TYR A 73 14.04 -27.48 18.22
C TYR A 73 14.25 -26.76 19.55
N ALA A 74 13.33 -25.88 19.94
CA ALA A 74 13.41 -25.17 21.22
C ALA A 74 13.40 -26.14 22.41
N LYS A 75 12.53 -27.16 22.39
CA LYS A 75 12.45 -28.19 23.43
C LYS A 75 13.76 -28.98 23.59
N THR A 76 14.35 -29.40 22.47
CA THR A 76 15.61 -30.18 22.46
C THR A 76 16.81 -29.38 22.94
N HIS A 77 16.75 -28.05 22.89
CA HIS A 77 17.82 -27.15 23.33
C HIS A 77 17.55 -26.52 24.71
N GLY A 78 16.61 -27.08 25.49
CA GLY A 78 16.37 -26.69 26.89
C GLY A 78 15.60 -25.39 27.07
N TYR A 79 14.92 -24.89 26.04
CA TYR A 79 14.09 -23.68 26.15
C TYR A 79 12.69 -24.00 26.69
N ASP A 80 12.15 -23.09 27.51
CA ASP A 80 10.79 -23.24 28.04
C ASP A 80 9.75 -22.93 26.94
N ILE A 81 8.95 -23.95 26.61
CA ILE A 81 7.89 -23.92 25.61
C ILE A 81 6.48 -24.16 26.22
N SER A 82 6.37 -24.15 27.55
CA SER A 82 5.15 -24.47 28.30
C SER A 82 4.06 -23.39 28.15
N ARG A 83 4.48 -22.14 27.97
CA ARG A 83 3.63 -20.99 27.65
C ARG A 83 3.73 -20.73 26.14
N GLN A 84 2.73 -20.08 25.53
CA GLN A 84 2.68 -19.78 24.08
C GLN A 84 3.79 -18.80 23.63
N ASN A 85 5.03 -19.23 23.80
CA ASN A 85 6.26 -18.47 23.73
C ASN A 85 6.81 -18.41 22.31
N LEU A 86 6.24 -19.21 21.41
CA LEU A 86 6.59 -19.25 20.00
C LEU A 86 5.53 -18.50 19.19
N SER A 87 5.96 -17.52 18.40
CA SER A 87 5.10 -16.75 17.51
C SER A 87 5.65 -16.81 16.08
N LEU A 88 4.87 -17.37 15.17
CA LEU A 88 5.19 -17.35 13.74
C LEU A 88 5.17 -15.90 13.25
N GLN A 89 6.30 -15.42 12.72
CA GLN A 89 6.40 -14.09 12.15
C GLN A 89 6.03 -14.08 10.68
N TRP A 90 6.49 -15.10 9.96
CA TRP A 90 6.16 -15.33 8.56
C TRP A 90 6.51 -16.77 8.16
N SER A 91 5.88 -17.25 7.08
CA SER A 91 6.20 -18.53 6.44
C SER A 91 5.88 -18.47 4.95
N SER A 92 6.72 -19.09 4.13
CA SER A 92 6.47 -19.40 2.72
C SER A 92 6.39 -20.93 2.51
N ASN A 93 6.44 -21.38 1.26
CA ASN A 93 6.59 -22.80 0.92
C ASN A 93 8.01 -23.34 1.18
N TYR A 94 9.01 -22.49 1.42
CA TYR A 94 10.42 -22.89 1.47
C TYR A 94 11.20 -22.37 2.68
N ASP A 95 10.72 -21.32 3.34
CA ASP A 95 11.39 -20.71 4.50
C ASP A 95 10.36 -20.08 5.46
N ALA A 96 10.74 -19.96 6.73
CA ALA A 96 9.90 -19.38 7.78
C ALA A 96 10.75 -18.74 8.88
N SER A 97 10.14 -17.82 9.62
CA SER A 97 10.75 -17.24 10.83
C SER A 97 9.78 -17.30 12.00
N VAL A 98 10.27 -17.79 13.13
CA VAL A 98 9.54 -17.89 14.39
C VAL A 98 10.30 -17.11 15.47
N LEU A 99 9.59 -16.37 16.31
CA LEU A 99 10.15 -15.80 17.53
C LEU A 99 9.87 -16.73 18.71
N LEU A 100 10.88 -16.99 19.52
CA LEU A 100 10.80 -17.68 20.80
C LEU A 100 11.08 -16.67 21.92
N ARG A 101 10.11 -16.42 22.79
CA ARG A 101 10.25 -15.60 24.00
C ARG A 101 10.52 -16.50 25.18
N GLN A 102 11.40 -16.09 26.09
CA GLN A 102 11.69 -16.81 27.32
C GLN A 102 11.24 -15.97 28.51
N ASP A 103 10.93 -16.63 29.62
CA ASP A 103 10.43 -15.99 30.85
C ASP A 103 11.48 -15.04 31.46
N ASN A 104 12.76 -15.24 31.15
CA ASN A 104 13.85 -14.32 31.51
C ASN A 104 13.93 -13.05 30.62
N GLY A 105 12.92 -12.79 29.78
CA GLY A 105 12.86 -11.65 28.86
C GLY A 105 13.69 -11.80 27.58
N SER A 106 14.52 -12.84 27.46
CA SER A 106 15.27 -13.09 26.22
C SER A 106 14.32 -13.50 25.09
N THR A 107 14.51 -12.91 23.91
CA THR A 107 13.83 -13.35 22.70
C THR A 107 14.85 -13.98 21.76
N TYR A 108 14.47 -15.00 21.01
CA TYR A 108 15.29 -15.64 19.99
C TYR A 108 14.53 -15.66 18.68
N ARG A 109 15.23 -15.46 17.56
CA ARG A 109 14.68 -15.65 16.22
C ARG A 109 15.18 -16.96 15.65
N ILE A 110 14.24 -17.84 15.33
CA ILE A 110 14.46 -19.14 14.70
C ILE A 110 14.15 -18.99 13.22
N LYS A 111 15.16 -19.13 12.35
CA LYS A 111 14.96 -19.22 10.89
C LYS A 111 14.85 -20.70 10.51
N LEU A 112 13.85 -21.03 9.69
CA LEU A 112 13.58 -22.37 9.20
C LEU A 112 13.60 -22.40 7.68
N VAL A 113 14.00 -23.52 7.10
CA VAL A 113 13.86 -23.83 5.67
C VAL A 113 13.12 -25.15 5.50
N LYS A 114 12.39 -25.30 4.41
CA LYS A 114 11.68 -26.52 4.06
C LYS A 114 12.59 -27.41 3.22
N ASN A 115 12.82 -28.63 3.69
CA ASN A 115 13.57 -29.66 2.99
C ASN A 115 12.76 -30.22 1.79
N LYS A 116 13.42 -30.99 0.93
CA LYS A 116 12.79 -31.66 -0.23
C LYS A 116 11.68 -32.65 0.18
N ASP A 117 11.76 -33.20 1.38
CA ASP A 117 10.77 -34.10 1.98
C ASP A 117 9.58 -33.34 2.62
N ASN A 118 9.44 -32.04 2.35
CA ASN A 118 8.44 -31.15 2.93
C ASN A 118 8.54 -30.95 4.46
N THR A 119 9.63 -31.35 5.10
CA THR A 119 9.86 -31.09 6.53
C THR A 119 10.52 -29.74 6.77
N TRP A 120 10.20 -29.09 7.90
CA TRP A 120 10.85 -27.85 8.30
C TRP A 120 12.11 -28.13 9.12
N ARG A 121 13.24 -27.54 8.72
CA ARG A 121 14.52 -27.61 9.42
C ARG A 121 14.95 -26.23 9.89
N VAL A 122 15.34 -26.11 11.15
CA VAL A 122 15.95 -24.89 11.69
C VAL A 122 17.35 -24.72 11.08
N VAL A 123 17.62 -23.55 10.50
CA VAL A 123 18.92 -23.20 9.92
C VAL A 123 19.74 -22.26 10.79
N SER A 124 19.08 -21.47 11.62
CA SER A 124 19.76 -20.62 12.59
C SER A 124 18.81 -20.25 13.72
N MET A 125 19.35 -20.13 14.93
CA MET A 125 18.65 -19.52 16.05
C MET A 125 19.55 -18.46 16.68
N ASN A 126 19.10 -17.21 16.64
CA ASN A 126 19.89 -16.08 17.12
C ASN A 126 19.17 -15.38 18.27
N LYS A 127 19.89 -15.09 19.34
CA LYS A 127 19.38 -14.27 20.44
C LYS A 127 19.12 -12.85 19.93
N VAL A 128 17.96 -12.33 20.27
CA VAL A 128 17.52 -10.95 20.03
C VAL A 128 17.87 -10.19 21.31
N ASP A 129 19.13 -9.78 21.48
CA ASP A 129 19.55 -8.98 22.64
C ASP A 129 18.82 -7.63 22.65
N GLN A 130 18.07 -7.37 23.71
CA GLN A 130 17.22 -6.18 23.85
C GLN A 130 17.99 -4.85 23.76
N GLN A 131 19.31 -4.83 23.93
CA GLN A 131 20.12 -3.60 23.89
C GLN A 131 20.77 -3.27 22.54
N VAL A 132 20.68 -4.15 21.54
CA VAL A 132 21.13 -3.85 20.16
C VAL A 132 20.07 -4.24 19.10
N ASN A 133 19.02 -4.96 19.48
CA ASN A 133 18.19 -5.72 18.53
C ASN A 133 16.71 -5.32 18.50
N ASN A 134 16.41 -4.25 17.78
CA ASN A 134 15.14 -4.14 17.04
C ASN A 134 15.32 -4.08 15.52
N MET A 135 16.57 -4.16 15.02
CA MET A 135 16.82 -4.10 13.58
C MET A 135 16.36 -5.40 12.93
N ARG A 136 15.17 -5.39 12.32
CA ARG A 136 14.83 -6.36 11.28
C ARG A 136 15.97 -6.39 10.26
N ASP A 137 16.31 -7.57 9.77
CA ASP A 137 17.30 -7.71 8.70
C ASP A 137 16.82 -6.88 7.49
N PRO A 138 17.66 -6.03 6.86
CA PRO A 138 17.26 -5.28 5.67
C PRO A 138 16.67 -6.18 4.59
N VAL A 139 17.17 -7.41 4.44
CA VAL A 139 16.66 -8.39 3.48
C VAL A 139 15.24 -8.82 3.83
N ASP A 140 14.97 -9.07 5.11
CA ASP A 140 13.62 -9.41 5.58
C ASP A 140 12.65 -8.25 5.31
N VAL A 141 13.08 -6.99 5.50
CA VAL A 141 12.25 -5.82 5.21
C VAL A 141 11.91 -5.71 3.71
N VAL A 142 12.85 -6.01 2.82
CA VAL A 142 12.57 -6.04 1.38
C VAL A 142 11.67 -7.20 0.99
N LYS A 143 11.87 -8.41 1.55
CA LYS A 143 11.00 -9.57 1.31
C LYS A 143 9.56 -9.32 1.77
N ASP A 144 9.39 -8.75 2.97
CA ASP A 144 8.07 -8.42 3.54
C ASP A 144 7.28 -7.44 2.66
N ASN A 145 7.99 -6.63 1.87
CA ASN A 145 7.40 -5.64 0.97
C ASN A 145 7.52 -6.01 -0.51
N ALA A 146 7.96 -7.23 -0.84
CA ALA A 146 8.30 -7.63 -2.20
C ALA A 146 7.13 -7.38 -3.19
N ALA A 147 5.94 -7.86 -2.84
CA ALA A 147 4.76 -7.76 -3.69
C ALA A 147 4.39 -6.30 -4.02
N VAL A 148 4.64 -5.38 -3.08
CA VAL A 148 4.34 -3.94 -3.26
C VAL A 148 5.19 -3.33 -4.37
N PHE A 149 6.38 -3.87 -4.58
CA PHE A 149 7.33 -3.38 -5.58
C PHE A 149 7.34 -4.22 -6.86
N GLY A 150 6.38 -5.13 -7.01
CA GLY A 150 6.34 -6.06 -8.14
C GLY A 150 7.38 -7.18 -8.06
N PHE A 151 7.98 -7.41 -6.89
CA PHE A 151 8.84 -8.56 -6.64
C PHE A 151 8.03 -9.72 -6.07
N ASP A 152 8.48 -10.94 -6.33
CA ASP A 152 7.96 -12.15 -5.73
C ASP A 152 8.91 -12.67 -4.66
N ALA A 153 8.52 -12.52 -3.38
CA ALA A 153 9.32 -13.00 -2.25
C ALA A 153 9.67 -14.51 -2.31
N ARG A 154 8.92 -15.30 -3.09
CA ARG A 154 9.08 -16.76 -3.23
C ARG A 154 10.01 -17.16 -4.38
N HIS A 155 9.96 -16.42 -5.49
CA HIS A 155 10.68 -16.78 -6.71
C HIS A 155 11.92 -15.91 -6.94
N ASP A 156 11.91 -14.68 -6.43
CA ASP A 156 13.02 -13.74 -6.60
C ASP A 156 14.12 -14.00 -5.57
N ARG A 157 15.34 -13.62 -5.94
CA ARG A 157 16.51 -13.77 -5.06
C ARG A 157 16.87 -12.44 -4.42
N PHE A 158 16.90 -12.42 -3.09
CA PHE A 158 17.25 -11.26 -2.29
C PHE A 158 18.62 -11.45 -1.67
N THR A 159 19.53 -10.49 -1.82
CA THR A 159 20.90 -10.59 -1.32
C THR A 159 21.33 -9.25 -0.73
N LEU A 160 21.79 -9.23 0.53
CA LEU A 160 22.39 -8.04 1.10
C LEU A 160 23.71 -7.74 0.38
N LEU A 161 23.81 -6.60 -0.31
CA LEU A 161 25.03 -6.17 -0.98
C LEU A 161 25.92 -5.34 -0.08
N SER A 162 25.34 -4.46 0.73
CA SER A 162 26.08 -3.60 1.63
C SER A 162 25.25 -3.22 2.84
N LEU A 163 25.91 -3.11 3.99
CA LEU A 163 25.34 -2.60 5.23
C LEU A 163 26.40 -1.74 5.90
N VAL A 164 26.21 -0.42 5.90
CA VAL A 164 27.16 0.54 6.46
C VAL A 164 26.42 1.59 7.27
N GLY A 165 26.64 1.59 8.59
CA GLY A 165 26.00 2.53 9.51
C GLY A 165 24.48 2.47 9.44
N SER A 166 23.86 3.57 9.04
CA SER A 166 22.40 3.70 8.87
C SER A 166 21.92 3.40 7.45
N LYS A 167 22.72 2.79 6.58
CA LYS A 167 22.36 2.50 5.20
C LYS A 167 22.54 1.02 4.87
N ALA A 168 21.61 0.46 4.11
CA ALA A 168 21.73 -0.88 3.55
C ALA A 168 21.35 -0.87 2.06
N ILE A 169 21.91 -1.79 1.30
CA ILE A 169 21.53 -2.05 -0.09
C ILE A 169 21.26 -3.54 -0.22
N VAL A 170 20.05 -3.88 -0.64
CA VAL A 170 19.64 -5.25 -0.96
C VAL A 170 19.50 -5.37 -2.46
N GLN A 171 20.19 -6.34 -3.05
CA GLN A 171 19.95 -6.74 -4.43
C GLN A 171 18.72 -7.63 -4.51
N VAL A 172 17.88 -7.40 -5.52
CA VAL A 172 16.78 -8.29 -5.88
C VAL A 172 17.01 -8.74 -7.32
N ARG A 173 17.02 -10.06 -7.58
CA ARG A 173 16.98 -10.60 -8.93
C ARG A 173 15.58 -11.13 -9.19
N SER A 174 14.91 -10.53 -10.17
CA SER A 174 13.52 -10.81 -10.54
C SER A 174 13.39 -10.86 -12.04
N ASN A 175 12.81 -11.93 -12.59
CA ASN A 175 12.54 -12.10 -14.02
C ASN A 175 13.74 -11.78 -14.95
N GLY A 176 14.95 -12.21 -14.56
CA GLY A 176 16.19 -11.95 -15.32
C GLY A 176 16.77 -10.55 -15.16
N GLN A 177 16.06 -9.63 -14.52
CA GLN A 177 16.53 -8.29 -14.18
C GLN A 177 17.15 -8.25 -12.78
N THR A 178 18.06 -7.31 -12.57
CA THR A 178 18.68 -7.06 -11.26
C THR A 178 18.30 -5.67 -10.76
N PHE A 179 17.85 -5.59 -9.52
CA PHE A 179 17.47 -4.36 -8.84
C PHE A 179 18.36 -4.13 -7.62
N LYS A 180 18.60 -2.87 -7.27
CA LYS A 180 19.16 -2.44 -5.98
C LYS A 180 18.09 -1.69 -5.20
N VAL A 181 17.80 -2.19 -4.02
CA VAL A 181 16.85 -1.64 -3.07
C VAL A 181 17.65 -0.97 -1.95
N ASP A 182 17.57 0.35 -1.90
CA ASP A 182 18.30 1.15 -0.92
C ASP A 182 17.45 1.32 0.33
N LEU A 183 18.00 1.02 1.50
CA LEU A 183 17.33 1.20 2.78
C LEU A 183 18.09 2.18 3.66
N VAL A 184 17.35 2.93 4.46
CA VAL A 184 17.90 3.80 5.50
C VAL A 184 17.30 3.40 6.84
N LYS A 185 18.14 3.33 7.86
CA LYS A 185 17.74 3.00 9.22
C LYS A 185 16.96 4.18 9.81
N LYS A 186 15.75 3.92 10.30
CA LYS A 186 14.95 4.89 11.08
C LYS A 186 14.49 4.26 12.38
N GLY A 187 14.91 4.86 13.49
CA GLY A 187 14.68 4.32 14.83
C GLY A 187 15.16 2.88 14.95
N ALA A 188 14.21 1.99 15.23
CA ALA A 188 14.45 0.57 15.42
C ALA A 188 14.56 -0.24 14.11
N GLY A 189 14.12 0.29 12.96
CA GLY A 189 13.98 -0.50 11.74
C GLY A 189 14.56 0.13 10.48
N TRP A 190 14.14 -0.40 9.32
CA TRP A 190 14.60 0.03 8.00
C TRP A 190 13.44 0.55 7.16
N ASP A 191 13.70 1.65 6.47
CA ASP A 191 12.83 2.23 5.45
C ASP A 191 13.44 1.98 4.08
N ILE A 192 12.66 1.47 3.14
CA ILE A 192 13.10 1.30 1.75
C ILE A 192 13.00 2.66 1.06
N THR A 193 14.10 3.28 0.70
CA THR A 193 14.07 4.64 0.14
C THR A 193 13.95 4.66 -1.38
N THR A 194 14.57 3.69 -2.05
CA THR A 194 14.71 3.70 -3.51
C THR A 194 14.81 2.29 -4.04
N ILE A 195 14.30 2.07 -5.25
CA ILE A 195 14.46 0.84 -6.03
C ILE A 195 15.03 1.22 -7.39
N ARG A 196 16.15 0.59 -7.77
CA ARG A 196 16.89 0.92 -8.99
C ARG A 196 17.09 -0.33 -9.83
N GLY A 197 16.54 -0.37 -11.04
CA GLY A 197 16.89 -1.40 -12.02
C GLY A 197 18.29 -1.14 -12.56
N ILE A 198 19.14 -2.16 -12.53
CA ILE A 198 20.45 -2.15 -13.19
C ILE A 198 20.21 -2.43 -14.66
N GLY A 199 20.48 -1.44 -15.51
CA GLY A 199 20.34 -1.61 -16.95
C GLY A 199 21.31 -2.64 -17.50
N ASP A 200 20.85 -3.42 -18.49
CA ASP A 200 21.64 -4.37 -19.26
C ASP A 200 21.32 -4.22 -20.76
N MET A 201 21.79 -5.15 -21.60
CA MET A 201 21.54 -5.08 -23.05
C MET A 201 20.06 -5.21 -23.46
N ASN A 202 19.22 -5.73 -22.57
CA ASN A 202 17.79 -6.00 -22.80
C ASN A 202 16.86 -5.08 -21.98
N HIS A 203 17.38 -4.39 -20.96
CA HIS A 203 16.59 -3.59 -20.03
C HIS A 203 17.26 -2.24 -19.73
N PRO A 204 16.53 -1.11 -19.80
CA PRO A 204 17.07 0.19 -19.39
C PRO A 204 17.26 0.26 -17.87
N ALA A 205 18.23 1.05 -17.43
CA ALA A 205 18.38 1.37 -16.00
C ALA A 205 17.17 2.21 -15.53
N THR A 206 16.60 1.87 -14.38
CA THR A 206 15.43 2.55 -13.82
C THR A 206 15.73 3.12 -12.44
N TYR A 207 15.01 4.19 -12.08
CA TYR A 207 15.08 4.80 -10.77
C TYR A 207 13.67 5.10 -10.30
N ILE A 208 13.20 4.38 -9.28
CA ILE A 208 11.88 4.57 -8.73
C ILE A 208 12.03 4.84 -7.23
N PRO A 209 11.70 6.05 -6.75
CA PRO A 209 11.69 6.32 -5.32
C PRO A 209 10.62 5.44 -4.68
N ALA A 210 10.91 4.87 -3.52
CA ALA A 210 10.01 3.92 -2.90
C ALA A 210 8.68 4.55 -2.46
N SER A 211 8.64 5.88 -2.30
CA SER A 211 7.42 6.66 -2.10
C SER A 211 6.44 6.59 -3.26
N SER A 212 6.88 6.14 -4.45
CA SER A 212 5.99 5.83 -5.56
C SER A 212 5.23 4.51 -5.38
N PHE A 213 5.53 3.75 -4.32
CA PHE A 213 4.90 2.49 -3.97
C PHE A 213 4.31 2.53 -2.55
N LEU A 214 3.21 1.82 -2.33
CA LEU A 214 2.48 1.81 -1.05
C LEU A 214 3.05 0.74 -0.09
N TYR A 215 4.28 0.89 0.40
CA TYR A 215 4.93 -0.17 1.19
C TYR A 215 5.05 0.15 2.69
N LYS A 216 5.08 -0.89 3.52
CA LYS A 216 5.14 -0.81 4.98
C LYS A 216 6.58 -0.65 5.48
N THR A 217 6.80 0.40 6.25
CA THR A 217 8.02 0.57 7.05
C THR A 217 8.00 -0.37 8.26
N ALA A 218 9.07 -1.13 8.47
CA ALA A 218 9.21 -1.97 9.66
C ALA A 218 9.63 -1.12 10.88
N GLY A 219 8.78 -1.03 11.91
CA GLY A 219 9.10 -0.35 13.18
C GLY A 219 8.20 0.85 13.50
N THR A 220 7.41 1.32 12.54
CA THR A 220 6.19 2.08 12.82
C THR A 220 5.06 1.06 12.99
N ILE A 221 4.27 1.22 14.06
CA ILE A 221 2.94 0.57 14.13
C ILE A 221 2.28 0.93 12.81
N SER A 222 2.04 -0.06 11.93
CA SER A 222 1.37 0.17 10.66
C SER A 222 0.14 1.01 11.00
N PRO A 223 0.00 2.24 10.48
CA PRO A 223 -1.15 3.06 10.84
C PRO A 223 -2.37 2.20 10.56
N ALA A 224 -3.25 2.09 11.55
CA ALA A 224 -4.42 1.24 11.47
C ALA A 224 -5.09 1.51 10.12
N GLN A 225 -5.25 0.47 9.30
CA GLN A 225 -5.93 0.63 8.02
C GLN A 225 -7.39 0.93 8.33
N ASN A 226 -7.81 2.16 8.05
CA ASN A 226 -9.17 2.57 8.27
C ASN A 226 -9.98 2.24 7.02
N ILE A 227 -11.08 1.50 7.16
CA ILE A 227 -11.99 1.19 6.05
C ILE A 227 -13.02 2.32 6.03
N LEU A 228 -12.95 3.16 5.00
CA LEU A 228 -13.83 4.32 4.86
C LEU A 228 -15.12 3.95 4.12
N TYR A 229 -15.05 2.95 3.24
CA TYR A 229 -16.19 2.41 2.51
C TYR A 229 -15.90 1.00 2.03
N ARG A 230 -16.92 0.14 1.97
CA ARG A 230 -16.85 -1.18 1.35
C ARG A 230 -18.23 -1.64 0.87
N THR A 231 -18.27 -2.28 -0.29
CA THR A 231 -19.41 -3.05 -0.80
C THR A 231 -18.92 -4.34 -1.46
N ASN A 232 -19.79 -5.31 -1.69
CA ASN A 232 -19.51 -6.54 -2.46
C ASN A 232 -20.33 -6.65 -3.75
N ILE A 233 -21.14 -5.63 -4.07
CA ILE A 233 -22.06 -5.63 -5.23
C ILE A 233 -21.31 -5.86 -6.56
N TYR A 234 -20.03 -5.50 -6.62
CA TYR A 234 -19.20 -5.57 -7.83
C TYR A 234 -18.24 -6.77 -7.86
N GLU A 235 -18.26 -7.66 -6.87
CA GLU A 235 -17.26 -8.74 -6.72
C GLU A 235 -17.20 -9.67 -7.95
N ASN A 236 -18.33 -9.86 -8.63
CA ASN A 236 -18.44 -10.69 -9.83
C ASN A 236 -18.13 -9.95 -11.14
N TRP A 237 -17.82 -8.66 -11.09
CA TRP A 237 -17.52 -7.88 -12.30
C TRP A 237 -16.13 -8.18 -12.84
N LYS A 238 -16.07 -8.37 -14.16
CA LYS A 238 -14.83 -8.68 -14.87
C LYS A 238 -14.73 -7.86 -16.14
N TRP A 239 -13.54 -7.34 -16.37
CA TRP A 239 -13.16 -6.73 -17.64
C TRP A 239 -12.55 -7.81 -18.54
N ASN A 240 -13.25 -8.13 -19.62
CA ASN A 240 -12.86 -9.19 -20.57
C ASN A 240 -12.15 -8.63 -21.80
N GLU A 241 -12.17 -7.31 -22.01
CA GLU A 241 -11.47 -6.65 -23.10
C GLU A 241 -9.99 -6.41 -22.76
N THR A 242 -9.15 -6.29 -23.78
CA THR A 242 -7.69 -6.15 -23.58
C THR A 242 -7.25 -4.75 -23.15
N VAL A 243 -8.12 -3.74 -23.31
CA VAL A 243 -7.82 -2.35 -23.00
C VAL A 243 -9.00 -1.67 -22.33
N TYR A 244 -8.72 -0.70 -21.48
CA TYR A 244 -9.71 0.20 -20.92
C TYR A 244 -9.99 1.39 -21.87
N PRO A 245 -11.17 2.05 -21.78
CA PRO A 245 -11.42 3.30 -22.48
C PRO A 245 -10.37 4.36 -22.11
N LYS A 246 -9.84 5.08 -23.11
CA LYS A 246 -8.75 6.04 -22.92
C LYS A 246 -9.17 7.30 -22.15
N ASP A 247 -10.47 7.58 -22.11
CA ASP A 247 -11.09 8.74 -21.47
C ASP A 247 -11.77 8.37 -20.15
N MET A 248 -11.44 7.21 -19.56
CA MET A 248 -11.77 6.93 -18.17
C MET A 248 -11.28 8.07 -17.28
N THR A 249 -12.16 8.54 -16.40
CA THR A 249 -11.88 9.67 -15.52
C THR A 249 -12.12 9.26 -14.08
N PHE A 250 -11.15 9.54 -13.23
CA PHE A 250 -11.24 9.32 -11.78
C PHE A 250 -11.00 10.64 -11.10
N GLY A 251 -11.62 10.89 -9.96
CA GLY A 251 -11.38 12.17 -9.33
C GLY A 251 -11.95 12.31 -7.95
N ILE A 252 -11.65 13.48 -7.40
CA ILE A 252 -11.99 13.85 -6.03
C ILE A 252 -12.54 15.26 -6.06
N VAL A 253 -13.67 15.46 -5.40
CA VAL A 253 -14.38 16.73 -5.37
C VAL A 253 -14.41 17.20 -3.91
N LEU A 254 -13.63 18.24 -3.62
CA LEU A 254 -13.42 18.78 -2.26
C LEU A 254 -14.32 19.97 -1.94
N GLU A 255 -14.98 20.52 -2.96
CA GLU A 255 -15.83 21.70 -2.90
C GLU A 255 -17.04 21.53 -3.82
N ASN A 256 -18.02 22.41 -3.72
CA ASN A 256 -19.21 22.33 -4.55
C ASN A 256 -18.81 22.30 -6.04
N PRO A 257 -19.27 21.30 -6.82
CA PRO A 257 -18.89 21.14 -8.23
C PRO A 257 -19.28 22.33 -9.12
N GLU A 258 -20.28 23.13 -8.73
CA GLU A 258 -20.64 24.38 -9.43
C GLU A 258 -19.55 25.45 -9.31
N LEU A 259 -18.73 25.38 -8.25
CA LEU A 259 -17.61 26.27 -7.99
C LEU A 259 -16.27 25.68 -8.46
N ALA A 260 -16.25 24.38 -8.74
CA ALA A 260 -15.03 23.65 -9.05
C ALA A 260 -14.53 24.00 -10.46
N LYS A 261 -13.23 24.32 -10.57
CA LYS A 261 -12.56 24.53 -11.86
C LYS A 261 -12.24 23.22 -12.60
N ALA A 262 -12.35 22.08 -11.92
CA ALA A 262 -12.00 20.78 -12.45
C ALA A 262 -13.10 20.25 -13.40
N THR A 263 -12.69 19.57 -14.47
CA THR A 263 -13.61 18.91 -15.40
C THR A 263 -14.22 17.67 -14.75
N ILE A 264 -15.42 17.82 -14.19
CA ILE A 264 -16.22 16.73 -13.63
C ILE A 264 -17.24 16.29 -14.70
N PRO A 265 -17.34 14.99 -15.03
CA PRO A 265 -18.38 14.45 -15.91
C PRO A 265 -19.78 14.88 -15.48
N GLU A 266 -20.64 15.23 -16.44
CA GLU A 266 -21.93 15.88 -16.16
C GLU A 266 -22.90 15.01 -15.36
N ASP A 267 -22.87 13.70 -15.59
CA ASP A 267 -23.65 12.72 -14.84
C ASP A 267 -23.23 12.67 -13.36
N ILE A 268 -21.91 12.65 -13.10
CA ILE A 268 -21.36 12.75 -11.75
C ILE A 268 -21.73 14.09 -11.12
N ARG A 269 -21.55 15.21 -11.84
CA ARG A 269 -21.86 16.57 -11.36
C ARG A 269 -23.27 16.65 -10.79
N LYS A 270 -24.25 16.14 -11.55
CA LYS A 270 -25.66 16.12 -11.13
C LYS A 270 -25.89 15.24 -9.90
N GLN A 271 -25.27 14.06 -9.84
CA GLN A 271 -25.44 13.13 -8.73
C GLN A 271 -24.86 13.66 -7.41
N ILE A 272 -23.82 14.49 -7.47
CA ILE A 272 -23.07 14.95 -6.30
C ILE A 272 -23.40 16.39 -5.89
N ALA A 273 -24.34 17.04 -6.59
CA ALA A 273 -24.70 18.45 -6.37
C ALA A 273 -25.17 18.72 -4.93
N ASN A 274 -25.84 17.75 -4.30
CA ASN A 274 -26.42 17.88 -2.96
C ASN A 274 -25.50 17.38 -1.83
N VAL A 275 -24.22 17.06 -2.12
CA VAL A 275 -23.29 16.63 -1.07
C VAL A 275 -22.89 17.81 -0.19
N HIS A 276 -22.89 17.61 1.13
CA HIS A 276 -22.44 18.61 2.10
C HIS A 276 -20.90 18.67 2.16
N TYR A 277 -20.28 19.45 1.27
CA TYR A 277 -18.82 19.51 1.13
C TYR A 277 -18.04 20.06 2.35
N ASN A 278 -18.73 20.65 3.32
CA ASN A 278 -18.11 21.09 4.57
C ASN A 278 -17.65 19.91 5.44
N THR A 279 -18.39 18.80 5.41
CA THR A 279 -18.12 17.61 6.24
C THR A 279 -17.74 16.40 5.41
N ARG A 280 -17.95 16.44 4.09
CA ARG A 280 -17.64 15.33 3.18
C ARG A 280 -16.88 15.81 1.96
N PHE A 281 -16.22 14.89 1.30
CA PHE A 281 -15.74 15.05 -0.07
C PHE A 281 -16.19 13.85 -0.89
N VAL A 282 -16.16 13.98 -2.21
CA VAL A 282 -16.57 12.88 -3.09
C VAL A 282 -15.37 12.28 -3.77
N VAL A 283 -15.34 10.96 -3.83
CA VAL A 283 -14.48 10.17 -4.72
C VAL A 283 -15.37 9.63 -5.83
N PHE A 284 -14.97 9.77 -7.09
CA PHE A 284 -15.74 9.26 -8.22
C PHE A 284 -14.87 8.51 -9.22
N ALA A 285 -15.53 7.63 -9.98
CA ALA A 285 -14.98 6.92 -11.12
C ALA A 285 -15.99 6.97 -12.27
N HIS A 286 -15.53 7.29 -13.48
CA HIS A 286 -16.33 7.39 -14.69
C HIS A 286 -15.64 6.61 -15.82
N LEU A 287 -16.39 5.74 -16.49
CA LEU A 287 -15.88 4.76 -17.43
C LEU A 287 -15.49 5.35 -18.79
N GLY A 288 -15.89 6.59 -19.08
CA GLY A 288 -15.59 7.28 -20.33
C GLY A 288 -16.60 6.95 -21.43
N SER A 289 -16.16 7.10 -22.68
CA SER A 289 -16.98 6.94 -23.87
C SER A 289 -17.08 5.47 -24.24
N ILE A 290 -18.18 4.84 -23.87
CA ILE A 290 -18.48 3.42 -24.14
C ILE A 290 -19.89 3.23 -24.68
N ALA A 291 -20.10 2.16 -25.42
CA ALA A 291 -21.43 1.81 -25.91
C ALA A 291 -22.36 1.40 -24.74
N PRO A 292 -23.68 1.67 -24.82
CA PRO A 292 -24.66 1.29 -23.80
C PRO A 292 -24.96 -0.23 -23.78
N ARG A 293 -23.94 -1.09 -23.73
CA ARG A 293 -24.06 -2.55 -23.94
C ARG A 293 -23.62 -3.39 -22.74
N GLY A 294 -23.89 -2.96 -21.52
CA GLY A 294 -23.62 -3.74 -20.31
C GLY A 294 -22.22 -3.64 -19.76
N TYR A 295 -21.53 -2.55 -20.06
CA TYR A 295 -20.32 -2.15 -19.36
C TYR A 295 -20.64 -1.65 -17.94
N GLY A 296 -19.64 -1.56 -17.08
CA GLY A 296 -19.82 -1.04 -15.73
C GLY A 296 -18.53 -0.54 -15.10
N ILE A 297 -18.63 0.52 -14.29
CA ILE A 297 -17.62 0.91 -13.30
C ILE A 297 -18.26 1.09 -11.92
N GLY A 298 -17.56 0.66 -10.86
CA GLY A 298 -18.04 0.70 -9.49
C GLY A 298 -16.91 0.84 -8.48
N ILE A 299 -17.10 1.64 -7.44
CA ILE A 299 -16.14 1.78 -6.35
C ILE A 299 -16.47 0.69 -5.31
N GLU A 300 -15.56 -0.27 -5.14
CA GLU A 300 -15.78 -1.41 -4.25
C GLU A 300 -15.36 -1.09 -2.81
N LYS A 301 -14.19 -0.45 -2.65
CA LYS A 301 -13.59 -0.26 -1.34
C LYS A 301 -12.70 0.98 -1.27
N ILE A 302 -12.89 1.79 -0.24
CA ILE A 302 -12.00 2.92 0.07
C ILE A 302 -11.33 2.64 1.41
N THR A 303 -9.99 2.66 1.43
CA THR A 303 -9.22 2.49 2.66
C THR A 303 -8.22 3.62 2.83
N GLN A 304 -7.89 3.92 4.08
CA GLN A 304 -6.84 4.85 4.43
C GLN A 304 -5.76 4.16 5.25
N THR A 305 -4.50 4.43 4.96
CA THR A 305 -3.34 3.97 5.73
C THR A 305 -2.36 5.13 5.84
N GLY A 306 -2.37 5.82 6.99
CA GLY A 306 -1.65 7.08 7.15
C GLY A 306 -2.19 8.14 6.17
N ASN A 307 -1.30 8.71 5.35
CA ASN A 307 -1.64 9.77 4.39
C ASN A 307 -2.01 9.21 3.00
N VAL A 308 -2.25 7.90 2.89
CA VAL A 308 -2.61 7.24 1.65
C VAL A 308 -4.07 6.83 1.71
N ILE A 309 -4.86 7.23 0.72
CA ILE A 309 -6.19 6.69 0.44
C ILE A 309 -6.09 5.78 -0.79
N THR A 310 -6.55 4.54 -0.66
CA THR A 310 -6.64 3.58 -1.77
C THR A 310 -8.10 3.35 -2.11
N VAL A 311 -8.45 3.56 -3.37
CA VAL A 311 -9.79 3.40 -3.95
C VAL A 311 -9.75 2.20 -4.89
N ASN A 312 -10.37 1.10 -4.49
CA ASN A 312 -10.50 -0.10 -5.31
C ASN A 312 -11.73 0.06 -6.19
N VAL A 313 -11.53 -0.08 -7.49
CA VAL A 313 -12.54 0.09 -8.53
C VAL A 313 -12.70 -1.24 -9.25
N HIS A 314 -13.94 -1.69 -9.38
CA HIS A 314 -14.30 -2.81 -10.22
C HIS A 314 -14.84 -2.31 -11.56
N THR A 315 -14.45 -3.00 -12.61
CA THR A 315 -14.87 -2.73 -13.99
C THR A 315 -15.49 -3.97 -14.62
N LYS A 316 -16.52 -3.77 -15.45
CA LYS A 316 -17.18 -4.83 -16.21
C LYS A 316 -17.20 -4.48 -17.69
N SER A 317 -16.82 -5.43 -18.54
CA SER A 317 -17.09 -5.36 -19.97
C SER A 317 -18.06 -6.46 -20.39
N PRO A 318 -18.76 -6.31 -21.53
CA PRO A 318 -19.71 -7.30 -22.03
C PRO A 318 -19.03 -8.62 -22.35
N ASN A 319 -19.74 -9.73 -22.21
CA ASN A 319 -19.26 -11.08 -22.50
C ASN A 319 -20.06 -11.72 -23.63
N ASN A 320 -20.09 -11.12 -24.83
CA ASN A 320 -20.79 -11.63 -26.03
C ASN A 320 -22.24 -12.15 -25.84
N ALA A 321 -22.88 -11.85 -24.69
CA ALA A 321 -24.21 -12.32 -24.37
C ALA A 321 -25.26 -11.49 -25.11
N ALA A 322 -26.38 -12.13 -25.47
CA ALA A 322 -27.49 -11.47 -26.16
C ALA A 322 -28.25 -10.50 -25.23
N ASP A 323 -28.42 -10.86 -23.95
CA ASP A 323 -29.03 -10.01 -22.93
C ASP A 323 -27.97 -9.38 -22.04
N LEU A 324 -27.60 -8.15 -22.38
CA LEU A 324 -26.63 -7.37 -21.63
C LEU A 324 -27.39 -6.41 -20.70
N PRO A 325 -27.07 -6.39 -19.39
CA PRO A 325 -27.72 -5.46 -18.47
C PRO A 325 -27.41 -4.00 -18.84
N PRO A 326 -28.13 -3.02 -18.29
CA PRO A 326 -27.82 -1.61 -18.51
C PRO A 326 -26.37 -1.27 -18.15
N THR A 327 -25.80 -0.34 -18.91
CA THR A 327 -24.44 0.15 -18.66
C THR A 327 -24.42 1.04 -17.43
N LYS A 328 -23.49 0.79 -16.50
CA LYS A 328 -23.19 1.69 -15.39
C LYS A 328 -21.98 2.55 -15.73
N TYR A 329 -22.22 3.78 -16.19
CA TYR A 329 -21.17 4.69 -16.65
C TYR A 329 -20.28 5.23 -15.54
N SER A 330 -20.80 5.33 -14.32
CA SER A 330 -20.10 6.02 -13.25
C SER A 330 -20.54 5.55 -11.87
N ASP A 331 -19.69 5.83 -10.89
CA ASP A 331 -19.98 5.60 -9.47
C ASP A 331 -19.29 6.66 -8.62
N TYR A 332 -19.86 6.97 -7.47
CA TYR A 332 -19.30 7.96 -6.54
C TYR A 332 -19.60 7.57 -5.10
N ILE A 333 -18.67 7.95 -4.21
CA ILE A 333 -18.80 7.75 -2.77
C ILE A 333 -18.48 9.07 -2.06
N ALA A 334 -19.41 9.53 -1.22
CA ALA A 334 -19.14 10.63 -0.31
C ALA A 334 -18.45 10.09 0.95
N VAL A 335 -17.25 10.61 1.23
CA VAL A 335 -16.38 10.20 2.34
C VAL A 335 -16.28 11.34 3.34
N ASP A 336 -16.19 11.02 4.62
CA ASP A 336 -16.01 12.01 5.69
C ASP A 336 -14.69 12.78 5.50
N ARG A 337 -14.76 14.12 5.57
CA ARG A 337 -13.61 15.01 5.40
C ARG A 337 -12.62 14.95 6.58
N ALA A 338 -13.03 14.43 7.73
CA ALA A 338 -12.17 14.22 8.89
C ALA A 338 -10.95 13.32 8.56
N VAL A 339 -11.08 12.42 7.57
CA VAL A 339 -9.99 11.56 7.10
C VAL A 339 -8.85 12.35 6.45
N LEU A 340 -9.11 13.60 6.04
CA LEU A 340 -8.12 14.48 5.45
C LEU A 340 -7.43 15.37 6.48
N GLN A 341 -7.98 15.47 7.69
CA GLN A 341 -7.49 16.35 8.75
C GLN A 341 -6.18 15.79 9.33
N ASN A 342 -5.25 16.67 9.70
CA ASN A 342 -3.92 16.37 10.26
C ASN A 342 -2.82 15.94 9.27
N THR A 343 -3.01 16.20 7.98
CA THR A 343 -1.99 15.90 6.98
C THR A 343 -1.83 17.05 5.99
N ASN A 344 -0.61 17.47 5.70
CA ASN A 344 -0.37 18.54 4.72
C ASN A 344 -0.57 18.04 3.29
N ARG A 345 -0.45 16.72 3.08
CA ARG A 345 -0.53 16.07 1.77
C ARG A 345 -1.13 14.68 1.91
N ILE A 346 -2.02 14.33 0.99
CA ILE A 346 -2.66 13.02 0.91
C ILE A 346 -2.45 12.46 -0.49
N HIS A 347 -2.00 11.22 -0.55
CA HIS A 347 -1.84 10.46 -1.78
C HIS A 347 -3.07 9.59 -1.99
N ILE A 348 -3.64 9.63 -3.19
CA ILE A 348 -4.87 8.92 -3.48
C ILE A 348 -4.66 8.10 -4.74
N ALA A 349 -4.82 6.79 -4.64
CA ALA A 349 -4.61 5.86 -5.74
C ALA A 349 -5.91 5.12 -6.07
N PHE A 350 -6.27 5.11 -7.35
CA PHE A 350 -7.35 4.30 -7.90
C PHE A 350 -6.73 3.04 -8.47
N ILE A 351 -7.22 1.89 -8.03
CA ILE A 351 -6.66 0.57 -8.36
C ILE A 351 -7.78 -0.31 -8.88
N ASP A 352 -7.53 -1.05 -9.95
CA ASP A 352 -8.49 -2.03 -10.50
C ASP A 352 -8.58 -3.31 -9.65
N GLN A 353 -9.50 -4.19 -10.02
CA GLN A 353 -9.69 -5.50 -9.38
C GLN A 353 -8.47 -6.45 -9.48
N ASN A 354 -7.45 -6.13 -10.27
CA ASN A 354 -6.21 -6.91 -10.44
C ASN A 354 -5.01 -6.28 -9.71
N GLY A 355 -5.19 -5.13 -9.05
CA GLY A 355 -4.10 -4.40 -8.39
C GLY A 355 -3.38 -3.38 -9.29
N THR A 356 -3.85 -3.15 -10.52
CA THR A 356 -3.27 -2.17 -11.45
C THR A 356 -3.68 -0.76 -11.04
N ILE A 357 -2.72 0.16 -10.93
CA ILE A 357 -3.01 1.58 -10.68
C ILE A 357 -3.62 2.19 -11.94
N LEU A 358 -4.89 2.59 -11.88
CA LEU A 358 -5.61 3.28 -12.94
C LEU A 358 -5.32 4.77 -12.95
N ASN A 359 -5.18 5.36 -11.76
CA ASN A 359 -4.88 6.78 -11.61
C ASN A 359 -4.31 7.08 -10.21
N ASN A 360 -3.56 8.17 -10.06
CA ASN A 360 -3.11 8.64 -8.77
C ASN A 360 -3.10 10.17 -8.68
N TYR A 361 -3.32 10.66 -7.47
CA TYR A 361 -3.36 12.07 -7.14
C TYR A 361 -2.56 12.35 -5.87
N THR A 362 -2.06 13.57 -5.77
CA THR A 362 -1.60 14.12 -4.49
C THR A 362 -2.33 15.42 -4.25
N ILE A 363 -3.16 15.46 -3.21
CA ILE A 363 -3.83 16.68 -2.78
C ILE A 363 -3.02 17.33 -1.65
N ALA A 364 -2.84 18.65 -1.73
CA ALA A 364 -2.37 19.44 -0.60
C ALA A 364 -3.59 19.91 0.18
N VAL A 365 -3.70 19.49 1.44
CA VAL A 365 -4.78 19.93 2.32
C VAL A 365 -4.27 21.19 3.01
N LYS A 366 -4.96 22.31 2.80
CA LYS A 366 -4.65 23.58 3.46
C LYS A 366 -5.38 23.69 4.79
#